data_AF-K0Z114-F1
#
_entry.id   AF-K0Z114-F1
#
_cell.length_a   1.000
_cell.length_b   1.000
_cell.length_c   1.000
_cell.angle_alpha   90.00
_cell.angle_beta   90.00
_cell.angle_gamma   90.00
#
_symmetry.space_group_name_H-M   'P 1'
#
loop_
_entity.id
_entity.type
_entity.pdbx_description
1 polymer ?
#
loop_
_entity_poly.entity_id
_entity_poly.type
_entity_poly.pdbx_seq_one_letter_code
_entity_poly.pdbx_strand_id
1 'polypeptide(L)' 'MAETLASYATKGSLISVDGELRTRRFEKKGQMNYVTEVLATGFQLLESRAQRAMRENNAGQDLADLVLEEEELPF' A
#
# COMPACT_ATOMS: atom_id res chain seq x y z
N MET A 1 6.74 6.89 -14.85
CA MET A 1 5.53 6.47 -14.09
C MET A 1 5.88 6.04 -12.67
N ALA A 2 6.89 5.18 -12.48
CA ALA A 2 7.33 4.76 -11.14
C ALA A 2 7.74 5.94 -10.24
N GLU A 3 8.53 6.90 -10.76
CA GLU A 3 8.94 8.08 -10.00
C GLU A 3 7.74 8.95 -9.59
N THR A 4 6.84 9.25 -10.54
CA THR A 4 5.60 10.00 -10.27
C THR A 4 4.74 9.31 -9.22
N LEU A 5 4.56 7.99 -9.32
CA LEU A 5 3.84 7.22 -8.32
C LEU A 5 4.53 7.32 -6.95
N ALA A 6 5.86 7.18 -6.88
CA ALA A 6 6.60 7.28 -5.62
C ALA A 6 6.53 8.70 -5.01
N SER A 7 6.53 9.75 -5.82
CA SER A 7 6.42 11.14 -5.34
C SER A 7 5.00 11.50 -4.89
N TYR A 8 3.97 10.90 -5.48
CA TYR A 8 2.59 11.30 -5.29
C TYR A 8 1.68 10.21 -4.75
N ALA A 9 2.11 8.99 -4.47
CA ALA A 9 1.30 7.98 -3.82
C ALA A 9 1.95 7.61 -2.48
N THR A 10 1.17 7.67 -1.43
CA THR A 10 1.54 7.21 -0.08
C THR A 10 0.72 5.98 0.29
N LYS A 11 1.11 5.29 1.37
CA LYS A 11 0.30 4.18 1.92
C LYS A 11 -1.14 4.66 2.13
N GLY A 12 -2.10 3.88 1.63
CA GLY A 12 -3.53 4.21 1.71
C GLY A 12 -4.03 5.21 0.66
N SER A 13 -3.22 5.57 -0.34
CA SER A 13 -3.71 6.36 -1.48
C SER A 13 -4.65 5.52 -2.36
N LEU A 14 -5.78 6.10 -2.73
CA LEU A 14 -6.69 5.52 -3.71
C LEU A 14 -6.16 5.77 -5.11
N ILE A 15 -5.83 4.69 -5.81
CA ILE A 15 -5.29 4.71 -7.17
C ILE A 15 -6.06 3.74 -8.06
N SER A 16 -6.22 4.13 -9.33
CA SER A 16 -6.52 3.19 -10.41
C SER A 16 -5.22 2.71 -11.03
N VAL A 17 -5.14 1.44 -11.42
CA VAL A 17 -3.99 0.87 -12.13
C VAL A 17 -4.51 0.06 -13.31
N ASP A 18 -3.99 0.36 -14.50
CA ASP A 18 -4.30 -0.37 -15.74
C ASP A 18 -3.05 -1.17 -16.15
N GLY A 19 -3.20 -2.48 -16.41
CA GLY A 19 -2.06 -3.31 -16.72
C GLY A 19 -2.38 -4.77 -17.03
N GLU A 20 -1.32 -5.57 -17.14
CA GLU A 20 -1.39 -7.00 -17.46
C GLU A 20 -1.11 -7.84 -16.21
N LEU A 21 -1.94 -8.85 -15.96
CA LEU A 21 -1.72 -9.78 -14.84
C LEU A 21 -0.68 -10.83 -15.22
N ARG A 22 0.34 -11.00 -14.37
CA ARG A 22 1.44 -11.94 -14.60
C ARG A 22 1.69 -12.80 -13.38
N THR A 23 1.88 -14.09 -13.61
CA THR A 23 2.27 -15.03 -12.56
C THR A 23 3.66 -15.56 -12.84
N ARG A 24 4.56 -15.43 -11.87
CA ARG A 24 5.91 -16.00 -11.93
C ARG A 24 6.17 -16.85 -10.70
N ARG A 25 7.14 -17.76 -10.83
CA ARG A 25 7.61 -18.59 -9.73
C ARG A 25 9.10 -18.36 -9.50
N PHE A 26 9.53 -18.40 -8.26
CA PHE A 26 10.95 -18.36 -7.89
C PHE A 26 11.22 -19.27 -6.70
N GLU A 27 12.45 -19.76 -6.61
CA GLU A 27 12.88 -20.59 -5.49
C GLU A 27 13.56 -19.71 -4.43
N LYS A 28 13.20 -19.90 -3.17
CA LYS A 28 13.88 -19.26 -2.03
C LYS A 28 13.95 -20.26 -0.88
N LYS A 29 15.17 -20.53 -0.40
CA LYS A 29 15.45 -21.49 0.69
C LYS A 29 14.83 -22.88 0.44
N GLY A 30 14.90 -23.39 -0.80
CA GLY A 30 14.34 -24.70 -1.18
C GLY A 30 12.81 -24.74 -1.30
N GLN A 31 12.12 -23.62 -1.08
CA GLN A 31 10.67 -23.51 -1.28
C GLN A 31 10.36 -22.78 -2.58
N MET A 32 9.43 -23.34 -3.37
CA MET A 32 8.88 -22.71 -4.56
C MET A 32 7.81 -21.70 -4.17
N ASN A 33 8.03 -20.43 -4.51
CA ASN A 33 7.13 -19.33 -4.24
C ASN A 33 6.48 -18.88 -5.54
N TYR A 34 5.17 -18.64 -5.51
CA TYR A 34 4.39 -18.12 -6.64
C TYR A 34 3.94 -16.71 -6.34
N VAL A 35 4.14 -15.80 -7.29
CA VAL A 35 3.72 -14.40 -7.18
C VAL A 35 2.89 -14.06 -8.39
N THR A 36 1.71 -13.50 -8.13
CA THR A 36 0.87 -12.87 -9.14
C THR A 36 0.99 -11.37 -8.96
N GLU A 37 1.42 -10.67 -9.99
CA GLU A 37 1.64 -9.23 -10.01
C GLU A 37 0.94 -8.60 -11.22
N VAL A 38 0.67 -7.30 -11.16
CA VAL A 38 0.14 -6.53 -12.28
C VAL A 38 1.27 -5.71 -12.87
N LEU A 39 1.63 -5.97 -14.13
CA LEU A 39 2.53 -5.12 -14.89
C LEU A 39 1.75 -3.87 -15.33
N ALA A 40 1.95 -2.78 -14.60
CA ALA A 40 1.26 -1.51 -14.85
C ALA A 40 1.70 -0.87 -16.16
N THR A 41 0.72 -0.51 -16.98
CA THR A 41 0.85 0.33 -18.18
C THR A 41 0.36 1.76 -17.95
N GLY A 42 -0.55 1.93 -16.98
CA GLY A 42 -1.21 3.18 -16.62
C GLY A 42 -1.53 3.24 -15.13
N PHE A 43 -1.58 4.45 -14.56
CA PHE A 43 -2.18 4.64 -13.23
C PHE A 43 -2.81 6.03 -13.13
N GLN A 44 -3.78 6.18 -12.23
CA GLN A 44 -4.42 7.46 -11.90
C GLN A 44 -4.55 7.60 -10.39
N LEU A 45 -4.29 8.80 -9.87
CA LEU A 45 -4.60 9.18 -8.49
C LEU A 45 -6.07 9.61 -8.44
N LEU A 46 -6.88 8.93 -7.63
CA LEU A 46 -8.32 9.15 -7.58
C LEU A 46 -8.76 10.04 -6.41
N GLU A 47 -7.81 10.57 -5.64
CA GLU A 47 -8.09 11.37 -4.46
C GLU A 47 -7.78 12.84 -4.63
N SER A 48 -8.62 13.67 -4.02
CA SER A 48 -8.38 15.10 -3.92
C SER A 48 -7.24 15.39 -2.94
N ARG A 49 -6.56 16.53 -3.13
CA ARG A 49 -5.53 17.02 -2.20
C ARG A 49 -6.06 17.20 -0.78
N ALA A 50 -7.33 17.63 -0.64
CA ALA A 50 -7.97 17.83 0.66
C ALA A 50 -8.13 16.50 1.44
N GLN A 51 -8.59 15.45 0.76
CA GLN A 51 -8.72 14.11 1.37
C GLN A 51 -7.36 13.55 1.79
N ARG A 52 -6.32 13.84 1.02
CA ARG A 52 -4.95 13.42 1.36
C ARG A 52 -4.41 14.14 2.60
N ALA A 53 -4.59 15.46 2.69
CA ALA A 53 -4.17 16.25 3.85
C ALA A 53 -4.90 15.82 5.14
N MET A 54 -6.20 15.49 5.04
CA MET A 54 -6.98 15.00 6.19
C MET A 54 -6.43 13.67 6.73
N ARG A 55 -6.01 12.74 5.86
CA ARG A 55 -5.39 11.48 6.29
C ARG A 55 -3.99 11.64 6.86
N GLU A 56 -3.18 12.53 6.29
CA GLU A 56 -1.85 12.83 6.84
C GLU A 56 -1.95 13.34 8.29
N ASN A 57 -3.00 14.11 8.61
CA ASN A 57 -3.26 14.57 9.98
C ASN A 57 -3.81 13.47 10.91
N ASN A 58 -4.59 12.51 10.40
CA ASN A 58 -5.15 11.42 11.22
C ASN A 58 -4.18 10.26 11.46
N ALA A 59 -3.14 10.09 10.64
CA ALA A 59 -2.20 8.97 10.76
C ALA A 59 -1.47 8.91 12.13
N GLY A 60 -1.35 10.04 12.84
CA GLY A 60 -0.80 10.07 14.20
C GLY A 60 -1.75 9.52 15.27
N GLN A 61 -3.06 9.55 15.04
CA GLN A 61 -4.08 9.06 15.96
C GLN A 61 -4.25 7.53 15.85
N ASP A 62 -4.30 7.00 14.62
CA ASP A 62 -4.46 5.56 14.36
C ASP A 62 -3.24 4.74 14.87
N LEU A 63 -2.04 5.32 14.79
CA LEU A 63 -0.82 4.70 15.35
C LEU A 63 -0.83 4.68 16.88
N ALA A 64 -1.42 5.69 17.52
CA ALA A 64 -1.57 5.71 18.98
C ALA A 64 -2.56 4.63 19.43
N ASP A 65 -3.67 4.45 18.72
CA ASP A 65 -4.67 3.42 19.05
C ASP A 65 -4.13 1.99 18.86
N LEU A 66 -3.37 1.72 17.80
CA LEU A 66 -2.69 0.42 17.60
C LEU A 66 -1.66 0.10 18.68
N VAL A 67 -0.92 1.11 19.16
CA VAL A 67 0.07 0.94 20.24
C VAL A 67 -0.62 0.69 21.58
N LEU A 68 -1.81 1.25 21.79
CA LEU A 68 -2.62 1.01 22.99
C LEU A 68 -3.31 -0.36 22.95
N GLU A 69 -3.63 -0.90 21.77
CA GLU A 69 -4.17 -2.25 21.60
C GLU A 69 -3.13 -3.37 21.81
N GLU A 70 -1.83 -3.09 21.66
CA GLU A 70 -0.74 -4.04 21.92
C GLU A 70 -0.38 -4.19 23.41
N GLU A 71 -0.91 -3.36 24.32
CA GLU A 71 -0.81 -3.62 25.76
C GLU A 71 -1.72 -4.79 26.14
N GLU A 72 -1.13 -5.98 26.36
CA GLU A 72 -1.84 -7.19 26.78
C GLU A 72 -2.78 -6.90 27.97
N LEU A 73 -4.09 -7.10 27.73
CA LEU A 73 -5.09 -7.06 28.77
C LEU A 73 -4.72 -8.07 29.87
N PRO A 74 -4.87 -7.72 31.16
CA PRO A 74 -4.45 -8.57 32.25
C PRO A 74 -5.39 -9.76 32.40
N PHE A 75 -5.08 -10.86 31.70
CA PHE A 75 -5.49 -12.22 32.01
C PHE A 75 -4.52 -13.25 31.42
#